data_AF-A0A7V5R3K9-F1
#
_entry.id   AF-A0A7V5R3K9-F1
#
_cell.length_a   1.000
_cell.length_b   1.000
_cell.length_c   1.000
_cell.angle_alpha   90.00
_cell.angle_beta   90.00
_cell.angle_gamma   90.00
#
_symmetry.space_group_name_H-M   'P 1'
#
loop_
_entity.id
_entity.type
_entity.pdbx_description
1 polymer ?
#
loop_
_entity_poly.entity_id
_entity_poly.type
_entity_poly.pdbx_seq_one_letter_code
_entity_poly.pdbx_strand_id
1 'polypeptide(L)'
;MAKKGDKAFLEPQARRLYADGSSLTSIGSILDVSVTTLVRWKSETKQPHCDVDEWDRARSQKRGNIQRLRDLFEDQLLFLEGISARERSASMMDTLSKMGALLERWDKMEKAQRVADDVVKEVRKAGLTSETVDDIRRQILGIGE
;
A
#
# COMPACT_ATOMS: atom_id res chain seq x y z
N MET A 1 -17.71 12.79 -18.96
CA MET A 1 -18.59 11.73 -18.37
C MET A 1 -18.00 10.37 -18.73
N ALA A 2 -17.38 9.71 -17.75
CA ALA A 2 -16.83 8.36 -17.88
C ALA A 2 -17.86 7.38 -18.46
N LYS A 3 -17.44 6.60 -19.45
CA LYS A 3 -18.30 5.65 -20.16
C LYS A 3 -18.45 4.36 -19.36
N LYS A 4 -19.51 3.61 -19.65
CA LYS A 4 -19.77 2.28 -19.09
C LYS A 4 -18.64 1.32 -19.53
N GLY A 5 -17.65 1.13 -18.67
CA GLY A 5 -16.43 0.35 -18.95
C GLY A 5 -15.20 0.91 -18.23
N ASP A 6 -15.16 2.22 -17.99
CA ASP A 6 -13.99 2.89 -17.38
C ASP A 6 -13.85 2.59 -15.88
N LYS A 7 -14.89 2.04 -15.24
CA LYS A 7 -14.89 1.67 -13.81
C LYS A 7 -13.69 0.79 -13.45
N ALA A 8 -13.37 -0.22 -14.26
CA ALA A 8 -12.28 -1.15 -13.96
C ALA A 8 -10.91 -0.47 -13.88
N PHE A 9 -10.71 0.64 -14.61
CA PHE A 9 -9.47 1.41 -14.64
C PHE A 9 -9.48 2.59 -13.65
N LEU A 10 -10.63 3.26 -13.52
CA LEU A 10 -10.76 4.48 -12.71
C LEU A 10 -11.05 4.19 -11.23
N GLU A 11 -11.71 3.08 -10.91
CA GLU A 11 -12.02 2.73 -9.53
C GLU A 11 -10.76 2.47 -8.69
N PRO A 12 -9.75 1.70 -9.15
CA PRO A 12 -8.50 1.53 -8.41
C PRO A 12 -7.76 2.86 -8.17
N GLN A 13 -7.71 3.73 -9.18
CA GLN A 13 -7.09 5.05 -9.07
C GLN A 13 -7.84 5.97 -8.09
N ALA A 14 -9.17 5.98 -8.15
CA ALA A 14 -10.00 6.75 -7.23
C ALA A 14 -9.86 6.26 -5.79
N ARG A 15 -9.83 4.94 -5.59
CA ARG A 15 -9.61 4.29 -4.28
C ARG A 15 -8.24 4.68 -3.71
N ARG A 16 -7.21 4.74 -4.55
CA ARG A 16 -5.86 5.18 -4.20
C ARG A 16 -5.83 6.64 -3.75
N LEU A 17 -6.39 7.55 -4.54
CA LEU A 17 -6.46 8.98 -4.19
C LEU A 17 -7.24 9.23 -2.89
N TYR A 18 -8.31 8.45 -2.65
CA TYR A 18 -9.09 8.53 -1.42
C TYR A 18 -8.31 8.03 -0.21
N ALA A 19 -7.58 6.92 -0.36
CA ALA A 19 -6.68 6.40 0.66
C ALA A 19 -5.55 7.39 1.01
N ASP A 20 -5.07 8.16 0.02
CA ASP A 20 -4.09 9.24 0.20
C ASP A 20 -4.67 10.51 0.85
N GLY A 21 -5.98 10.52 1.15
CA GLY A 21 -6.64 11.58 1.92
C GLY A 21 -7.41 12.59 1.08
N SER A 22 -7.46 12.43 -0.25
CA SER A 22 -8.22 13.33 -1.14
C SER A 22 -9.73 13.19 -0.92
N SER A 23 -10.46 14.30 -1.03
CA SER A 23 -11.93 14.29 -0.95
C SER A 23 -12.54 13.71 -2.24
N LEU A 24 -13.74 13.13 -2.17
CA LEU A 24 -14.45 12.62 -3.36
C LEU A 24 -14.69 13.70 -4.41
N THR A 25 -14.89 14.95 -3.98
CA THR A 25 -15.01 16.11 -4.89
C THR A 25 -13.73 16.36 -5.66
N SER A 26 -12.57 16.35 -4.96
CA SER A 26 -11.25 16.52 -5.59
C SER A 26 -10.93 15.39 -6.56
N ILE A 27 -11.26 14.14 -6.18
CA ILE A 27 -11.05 12.95 -7.02
C ILE A 27 -11.91 13.03 -8.29
N GLY A 28 -13.16 13.48 -8.16
CA GLY A 28 -14.05 13.66 -9.29
C GLY A 28 -13.52 14.67 -10.31
N SER A 29 -12.91 15.76 -9.84
CA SER A 29 -12.24 16.74 -10.72
C SER A 29 -11.00 16.19 -11.41
N ILE A 30 -10.22 15.33 -10.75
CA ILE A 30 -8.99 14.75 -11.30
C ILE A 30 -9.29 13.69 -12.36
N LEU A 31 -10.29 12.83 -12.11
CA LEU A 31 -10.58 11.66 -12.95
C LEU A 31 -11.74 11.89 -13.96
N ASP A 32 -12.32 13.10 -14.02
CA ASP A 32 -13.55 13.43 -14.76
C ASP A 32 -14.72 12.46 -14.44
N VAL A 33 -14.87 12.12 -13.15
CA VAL A 33 -15.93 11.25 -12.65
C VAL A 33 -16.86 12.04 -11.74
N SER A 34 -18.17 11.85 -11.87
CA SER A 34 -19.12 12.49 -10.96
C SER A 34 -18.96 11.96 -9.53
N VAL A 35 -19.12 12.84 -8.53
CA VAL A 35 -19.09 12.47 -7.11
C VAL A 35 -20.11 11.37 -6.79
N THR A 36 -21.28 11.42 -7.42
CA THR A 36 -22.33 10.39 -7.30
C THR A 36 -21.86 9.01 -7.75
N THR A 37 -21.04 8.93 -8.80
CA THR A 37 -20.46 7.68 -9.29
C THR A 37 -19.43 7.13 -8.30
N LEU A 38 -18.57 8.00 -7.74
CA LEU A 38 -17.59 7.61 -6.73
C LEU A 38 -18.25 7.11 -5.44
N VAL A 39 -19.30 7.78 -4.97
CA VAL A 39 -20.09 7.34 -3.81
C VAL A 39 -20.69 5.96 -4.05
N ARG A 40 -21.23 5.73 -5.25
CA ARG A 40 -21.78 4.43 -5.63
C ARG A 40 -20.70 3.34 -5.60
N TRP A 41 -19.54 3.56 -6.22
CA TRP A 41 -18.44 2.59 -6.19
C TRP A 41 -17.98 2.27 -4.77
N LYS A 42 -17.83 3.30 -3.93
CA LYS A 42 -17.51 3.14 -2.50
C LYS A 42 -18.55 2.29 -1.78
N SER A 43 -19.84 2.56 -1.98
CA SER A 43 -20.93 1.80 -1.36
C SER A 43 -21.01 0.34 -1.83
N GLU A 44 -20.66 0.05 -3.08
CA GLU A 44 -20.62 -1.31 -3.64
C GLU A 44 -19.53 -2.18 -2.96
N THR A 45 -18.50 -1.56 -2.38
CA THR A 45 -17.45 -2.27 -1.61
C THR A 45 -17.83 -2.54 -0.15
N LYS A 46 -18.97 -2.06 0.33
CA LYS A 46 -19.42 -2.27 1.71
C LYS A 46 -19.98 -3.68 1.86
N GLN A 47 -19.35 -4.49 2.71
CA GLN A 47 -19.88 -5.82 3.04
C GLN A 47 -21.07 -5.70 4.00
N PRO A 48 -22.11 -6.57 3.91
CA PRO A 48 -23.33 -6.47 4.71
C PRO A 48 -23.14 -6.49 6.23
N HIS A 49 -21.99 -7.01 6.69
CA HIS A 49 -21.65 -7.19 8.10
C HIS A 49 -20.51 -6.27 8.57
N CYS A 50 -20.08 -5.31 7.73
CA CYS A 50 -19.05 -4.33 8.07
C CYS A 50 -19.61 -2.91 7.98
N ASP A 51 -19.42 -2.11 9.03
CA ASP A 51 -19.80 -0.69 9.03
C ASP A 51 -18.87 0.18 8.17
N VAL A 52 -17.67 -0.31 7.90
CA VAL A 52 -16.61 0.38 7.17
C VAL A 52 -16.49 -0.20 5.77
N ASP A 53 -16.52 0.65 4.74
CA ASP A 53 -16.24 0.22 3.37
C ASP A 53 -14.73 0.04 3.13
N GLU A 54 -14.38 -0.62 2.02
CA GLU A 54 -12.97 -0.91 1.70
C GLU A 54 -12.13 0.36 1.49
N TRP A 55 -12.77 1.46 1.09
CA TRP A 55 -12.09 2.72 0.82
C TRP A 55 -11.73 3.43 2.14
N ASP A 56 -12.65 3.44 3.09
CA ASP A 56 -12.40 3.94 4.45
C ASP A 56 -11.42 3.05 5.21
N ARG A 57 -11.45 1.73 4.96
CA ARG A 57 -10.41 0.81 5.45
C ARG A 57 -9.04 1.16 4.86
N ALA A 58 -8.95 1.37 3.55
CA ALA A 58 -7.71 1.77 2.90
C ALA A 58 -7.18 3.13 3.38
N ARG A 59 -8.08 4.08 3.70
CA ARG A 59 -7.74 5.39 4.25
C ARG A 59 -7.28 5.32 5.71
N SER A 60 -7.96 4.54 6.53
CA SER A 60 -7.60 4.34 7.95
C SER A 60 -6.29 3.60 8.14
N GLN A 61 -5.91 2.75 7.18
CA GLN A 61 -4.63 2.04 7.20
C GLN A 61 -3.40 2.92 6.95
N LYS A 62 -3.52 4.27 6.83
CA LYS A 62 -2.43 5.22 6.54
C LYS A 62 -1.37 4.56 5.68
N ARG A 63 -1.70 4.29 4.40
CA ARG A 63 -0.83 3.55 3.47
C ARG A 63 0.63 3.93 3.70
N GLY A 64 1.37 3.02 4.34
CA GLY A 64 2.80 3.22 4.55
C GLY A 64 3.45 3.46 3.19
N ASN A 65 4.56 4.18 3.14
CA ASN A 65 5.29 4.38 1.89
C ASN A 65 5.56 3.04 1.16
N ILE A 66 5.67 1.94 1.91
CA ILE A 66 5.77 0.57 1.42
C ILE A 66 4.53 0.14 0.62
N GLN A 67 3.32 0.38 1.12
CA GLN A 67 2.10 0.02 0.39
C GLN A 67 1.96 0.85 -0.89
N ARG A 68 2.34 2.14 -0.86
CA ARG A 68 2.39 2.97 -2.07
C ARG A 68 3.37 2.44 -3.11
N LEU A 69 4.52 1.92 -2.66
CA LEU A 69 5.51 1.30 -3.53
C LEU A 69 4.99 -0.03 -4.11
N ARG A 70 4.26 -0.84 -3.32
CA ARG A 70 3.62 -2.08 -3.79
C ARG A 70 2.59 -1.79 -4.89
N ASP A 71 1.73 -0.80 -4.67
CA ASP A 71 0.74 -0.39 -5.66
C ASP A 71 1.41 0.09 -6.97
N LEU A 72 2.50 0.86 -6.90
CA LEU A 72 3.24 1.29 -8.11
C LEU A 72 3.84 0.11 -8.87
N PHE A 73 4.35 -0.89 -8.14
CA PHE A 73 4.88 -2.10 -8.75
C PHE A 73 3.78 -2.91 -9.44
N GLU A 74 2.62 -3.07 -8.79
CA GLU A 74 1.46 -3.76 -9.35
C GLU A 74 0.92 -3.05 -10.60
N ASP A 75 0.75 -1.73 -10.53
CA ASP A 75 0.31 -0.92 -11.69
C ASP A 75 1.26 -1.12 -12.89
N GLN A 76 2.56 -1.15 -12.64
CA GLN A 76 3.54 -1.29 -13.72
C GLN A 76 3.66 -2.72 -14.25
N LEU A 77 3.41 -3.71 -13.39
CA LEU A 77 3.30 -5.10 -13.79
C LEU A 77 2.08 -5.31 -14.68
N LEU A 78 0.91 -4.79 -14.29
CA LEU A 78 -0.31 -4.80 -15.09
C LEU A 78 -0.14 -4.12 -16.45
N PHE A 79 0.55 -2.97 -16.49
CA PHE A 79 0.89 -2.30 -17.75
C PHE A 79 1.72 -3.21 -18.66
N LEU A 80 2.76 -3.86 -18.12
CA LEU A 80 3.64 -4.74 -18.89
C LEU A 80 2.95 -6.03 -19.34
N GLU A 81 2.02 -6.56 -18.55
CA GLU A 81 1.17 -7.68 -18.92
C GLU A 81 0.19 -7.34 -20.04
N GLY A 82 -0.29 -6.09 -20.09
CA GLY A 82 -1.22 -5.60 -21.10
C GLY A 82 -0.60 -5.30 -22.47
N ILE A 83 0.72 -5.13 -22.57
CA ILE A 83 1.42 -4.86 -23.84
C ILE A 83 2.11 -6.10 -24.40
N SER A 84 2.31 -6.12 -25.72
CA SER A 84 2.97 -7.25 -26.37
C SER A 84 4.45 -7.34 -26.00
N ALA A 85 5.02 -8.55 -26.01
CA ALA A 85 6.42 -8.76 -25.64
C ALA A 85 7.41 -7.95 -26.51
N ARG A 86 7.03 -7.61 -27.75
CA ARG A 86 7.84 -6.79 -28.67
C ARG A 86 7.86 -5.30 -28.27
N GLU A 87 6.84 -4.83 -27.58
CA GLU A 87 6.72 -3.43 -27.11
C GLU A 87 7.39 -3.21 -25.75
N ARG A 88 7.74 -4.29 -25.04
CA ARG A 88 8.48 -4.22 -23.78
C ARG A 88 9.92 -3.78 -24.03
N SER A 89 10.32 -2.66 -23.42
CA SER A 89 11.71 -2.19 -23.48
C SER A 89 12.54 -2.74 -22.32
N ALA A 90 13.87 -2.80 -22.52
CA ALA A 90 14.81 -3.13 -21.45
C ALA A 90 14.72 -2.16 -20.26
N SER A 91 14.44 -0.87 -20.51
CA SER A 91 14.29 0.13 -19.44
C SER A 91 13.05 -0.12 -18.57
N MET A 92 11.95 -0.61 -19.14
CA MET A 92 10.76 -0.96 -18.36
C MET A 92 11.03 -2.16 -17.45
N MET A 93 11.71 -3.19 -17.97
CA MET A 93 12.06 -4.39 -17.20
C MET A 93 13.09 -4.10 -16.09
N ASP A 94 14.05 -3.20 -16.34
CA ASP A 94 15.00 -2.72 -15.34
C ASP A 94 14.30 -1.92 -14.23
N THR A 95 13.36 -1.04 -14.59
CA THR A 95 12.55 -0.29 -13.61
C THR A 95 11.73 -1.23 -12.74
N LEU A 96 11.09 -2.24 -13.33
CA LEU A 96 10.34 -3.26 -12.59
C LEU A 96 11.24 -4.04 -11.63
N SER A 97 12.42 -4.46 -12.09
CA SER A 97 13.40 -5.20 -11.27
C SER A 97 13.88 -4.38 -10.08
N LYS A 98 14.16 -3.08 -10.28
CA LYS A 98 14.57 -2.16 -9.21
C LYS A 98 13.46 -1.93 -8.19
N MET A 99 12.22 -1.78 -8.64
CA MET A 99 11.06 -1.68 -7.73
C MET A 99 10.88 -2.97 -6.92
N GLY A 100 11.03 -4.14 -7.56
CA GLY A 100 11.00 -5.44 -6.87
C GLY A 100 12.07 -5.57 -5.79
N ALA A 101 13.32 -5.17 -6.08
CA ALA A 101 14.41 -5.20 -5.10
C ALA A 101 14.17 -4.27 -3.89
N LEU A 102 13.61 -3.08 -4.13
CA LEU A 102 13.24 -2.14 -3.06
C LEU A 102 12.13 -2.72 -2.17
N LEU A 103 11.12 -3.35 -2.78
CA LEU A 103 10.05 -4.02 -2.06
C LEU A 103 10.56 -5.17 -1.19
N GLU A 104 11.44 -6.01 -1.72
CA GLU A 104 12.03 -7.12 -0.97
C GLU A 104 12.85 -6.62 0.24
N ARG A 105 13.66 -5.58 0.04
CA ARG A 105 14.44 -4.97 1.12
C ARG A 105 13.53 -4.41 2.22
N TRP A 106 12.46 -3.73 1.84
CA TRP A 106 11.51 -3.14 2.80
C TRP A 106 10.68 -4.20 3.52
N ASP A 107 10.26 -5.27 2.83
CA ASP A 107 9.57 -6.41 3.45
C ASP A 107 10.43 -7.10 4.50
N LYS A 108 11.73 -7.28 4.22
CA LYS A 108 12.72 -7.79 5.19
C LYS A 108 12.85 -6.88 6.40
N MET A 109 12.94 -5.56 6.19
CA MET A 109 13.02 -4.58 7.30
C MET A 109 11.74 -4.57 8.14
N GLU A 110 10.56 -4.64 7.52
CA GLU A 110 9.28 -4.67 8.24
C GLU A 110 9.13 -5.94 9.08
N LYS A 111 9.53 -7.09 8.53
CA LYS A 111 9.57 -8.36 9.28
C LYS A 111 10.53 -8.28 10.48
N ALA A 112 11.74 -7.76 10.27
CA ALA A 112 12.72 -7.57 11.34
C ALA A 112 12.18 -6.62 12.43
N GLN A 113 11.51 -5.54 12.03
CA GLN A 113 10.88 -4.60 12.97
C GLN A 113 9.77 -5.26 13.80
N ARG A 114 8.89 -6.06 13.18
CA ARG A 114 7.83 -6.79 13.89
C ARG A 114 8.42 -7.79 14.89
N VAL A 115 9.44 -8.55 14.48
CA VAL A 115 10.14 -9.49 15.38
C VAL A 115 10.78 -8.75 16.55
N ALA A 116 11.45 -7.62 16.30
CA ALA A 116 12.02 -6.80 17.35
C ALA A 116 10.96 -6.27 18.32
N ASP A 117 9.82 -5.79 17.82
CA ASP A 117 8.73 -5.28 18.64
C ASP A 117 8.05 -6.40 19.47
N ASP A 118 7.92 -7.61 18.93
CA ASP A 118 7.36 -8.75 19.66
C ASP A 118 8.32 -9.28 20.73
N VAL A 119 9.62 -9.34 20.43
CA VAL A 119 10.65 -9.67 21.44
C VAL A 119 10.66 -8.63 22.55
N VAL A 120 10.60 -7.33 22.21
CA VAL A 120 10.50 -6.25 23.22
C VAL A 120 9.30 -6.42 24.14
N LYS A 121 8.13 -6.83 23.62
CA LYS A 121 6.95 -7.12 24.45
C LYS A 121 7.19 -8.27 25.42
N GLU A 122 7.76 -9.38 24.95
CA GLU A 122 8.01 -10.55 25.80
C GLU A 122 9.11 -10.29 26.84
N VAL A 123 10.16 -9.58 26.46
CA VAL A 123 11.27 -9.18 27.35
C VAL A 123 10.77 -8.21 28.44
N ARG A 124 9.86 -7.27 28.11
CA ARG A 124 9.19 -6.43 29.10
C ARG A 124 8.30 -7.22 30.06
N LYS A 125 7.56 -8.22 29.57
CA LYS A 125 6.76 -9.11 30.43
C LYS A 125 7.63 -9.94 31.38
N ALA A 126 8.85 -10.28 30.97
CA ALA A 126 9.84 -10.97 31.79
C ALA A 126 10.49 -10.08 32.88
N GLY A 127 10.13 -8.79 32.96
CA GLY A 127 10.58 -7.87 34.02
C GLY A 127 11.99 -7.30 33.81
N LEU A 128 12.53 -7.40 32.59
CA LEU A 128 13.83 -6.82 32.25
C LEU A 128 13.77 -5.28 32.19
N THR A 129 14.90 -4.65 32.50
CA THR A 129 15.02 -3.19 32.51
C THR A 129 14.85 -2.61 31.10
N SER A 130 14.38 -1.35 30.99
CA SER A 130 14.17 -0.70 29.69
C SER A 130 15.46 -0.59 28.87
N GLU A 131 16.60 -0.45 29.53
CA GLU A 131 17.92 -0.37 28.90
C GLU A 131 18.29 -1.68 28.22
N THR A 132 18.11 -2.82 28.90
CA THR A 132 18.33 -4.15 28.31
C THR A 132 17.38 -4.45 27.15
N VAL A 133 16.12 -3.98 27.24
CA VAL A 133 15.12 -4.12 26.18
C VAL A 133 15.53 -3.36 24.93
N ASP A 134 16.05 -2.14 25.08
CA ASP A 134 16.49 -1.31 23.96
C ASP A 134 17.76 -1.84 23.30
N ASP A 135 18.69 -2.42 24.08
CA ASP A 135 19.88 -3.09 23.54
C ASP A 135 19.54 -4.35 22.74
N ILE A 136 18.63 -5.20 23.25
CA ILE A 136 18.14 -6.37 22.51
C ILE A 136 17.46 -5.95 21.21
N ARG A 137 16.66 -4.88 21.24
CA ARG A 137 16.01 -4.33 20.04
C ARG A 137 17.04 -3.86 19.01
N ARG A 138 18.12 -3.18 19.44
CA ARG A 138 19.20 -2.73 18.56
C ARG A 138 19.98 -3.89 17.94
N GLN A 139 20.26 -4.94 18.71
CA GLN A 139 20.93 -6.15 18.20
C GLN A 139 20.09 -6.86 17.13
N ILE A 140 18.78 -7.04 17.38
CA ILE A 140 17.87 -7.69 16.41
C ILE A 140 17.76 -6.89 15.10
N LEU A 141 17.75 -5.56 15.21
CA LEU A 141 17.70 -4.67 14.06
C LEU A 141 19.06 -4.46 13.38
N GLY A 142 20.15 -4.99 13.95
CA GLY A 142 21.51 -4.79 13.45
C GLY A 142 21.97 -3.32 13.49
N ILE A 143 21.52 -2.56 14.49
CA ILE A 143 21.87 -1.14 14.70
C ILE A 143 23.02 -1.00 15.72
N GLY A 144 23.59 -2.11 16.20
CA GLY A 144 24.71 -2.14 17.14
C GLY A 144 25.97 -2.77 16.53
N GLU A 145 27.04 -1.96 16.49
CA GLU A 145 28.34 -2.08 15.79
C GLU A 145 28.36 -1.84 14.28
#